data_AF-A0AAV1JGP5-F1
#
_entry.id   AF-A0AAV1JGP5-F1
#
_cell.length_a   1.000
_cell.length_b   1.000
_cell.length_c   1.000
_cell.angle_alpha   90.00
_cell.angle_beta   90.00
_cell.angle_gamma   90.00
#
_symmetry.space_group_name_H-M   'P 1'
#
loop_
_entity.id
_entity.type
_entity.pdbx_description
1 polymer ?
#
loop_
_entity_poly.entity_id
_entity_poly.type
_entity_poly.pdbx_seq_one_letter_code
_entity_poly.pdbx_strand_id
1 'polypeptide(L)'
;MARSTFSAVDEYGFERHEDFDYASYEDFMSVYLKVLASRAQKWAAMLGEGKSVKRTNTIKRYVRKGIPGEHRPSVWLAISEADKMREQAPDLYHKILDTPFEKELVEIIKTDLPRTFPDNIYFTKEANHQTHLFNVLIAYAHNNRVVGYCQGLNYIAGLLLLATKSEETSFWLLKVLVEKILPDYYTKTMDGLIVDIEVLSELVKSKAPDVHQHVINLGLPWAVITTKWFVCLFAEVLPIETVLRIWDCLFYEGSKILFRVCITLIKTNREAIMACNDFTSLAECFKAIVKNASALHCHEFMQSIFKVPGTLSNATIIKLRARFARQRREQQQKDKPR
;
A
#
# COMPACT_ATOMS: atom_id res chain seq x y z
N MET A 1 38.23 -9.90 7.35
CA MET A 1 37.04 -10.03 6.47
C MET A 1 36.62 -8.64 6.07
N ALA A 2 36.53 -8.33 4.78
CA ALA A 2 35.99 -7.05 4.34
C ALA A 2 34.50 -7.02 4.71
N ARG A 3 34.10 -6.19 5.68
CA ARG A 3 32.69 -5.93 5.94
C ARG A 3 32.14 -5.23 4.71
N SER A 4 31.10 -5.79 4.09
CA SER A 4 30.41 -5.10 3.00
C SER A 4 29.75 -3.85 3.60
N THR A 5 30.25 -2.67 3.27
CA THR A 5 29.57 -1.42 3.66
C THR A 5 28.38 -1.24 2.73
N PHE A 6 27.22 -1.75 3.13
CA PHE A 6 25.97 -1.43 2.43
C PHE A 6 25.79 0.08 2.37
N SER A 7 25.26 0.55 1.24
CA SER A 7 24.98 1.97 1.01
C SER A 7 24.05 2.54 2.08
N ALA A 8 24.32 3.78 2.49
CA ALA A 8 23.44 4.57 3.36
C ALA A 8 22.09 4.89 2.69
N VAL A 9 21.98 4.69 1.37
CA VAL A 9 20.75 4.82 0.59
C VAL A 9 20.37 3.45 0.01
N ASP A 10 19.11 3.06 0.12
CA ASP A 10 18.60 1.81 -0.48
C ASP A 10 18.38 1.91 -2.01
N GLU A 11 17.98 0.79 -2.63
CA GLU A 11 17.79 0.69 -4.08
C GLU A 11 16.64 1.56 -4.64
N TYR A 12 15.78 2.06 -3.75
CA TYR A 12 14.66 2.94 -4.09
C TYR A 12 14.91 4.40 -3.69
N GLY A 13 16.12 4.71 -3.20
CA GLY A 13 16.53 6.07 -2.88
C GLY A 13 16.23 6.50 -1.44
N PHE A 14 15.80 5.62 -0.54
CA PHE A 14 15.56 5.99 0.86
C PHE A 14 16.85 5.97 1.67
N GLU A 15 17.10 7.08 2.38
CA GLU A 15 18.20 7.19 3.34
C GLU A 15 17.89 6.30 4.56
N ARG A 16 18.86 5.46 4.94
CA ARG A 16 18.77 4.61 6.13
C ARG A 16 19.06 5.47 7.35
N HIS A 17 18.26 5.29 8.40
CA HIS A 17 18.48 5.96 9.68
C HIS A 17 19.86 5.60 10.28
N GLU A 18 20.40 6.46 11.14
CA GLU A 18 21.70 6.22 11.79
C GLU A 18 21.70 4.92 12.61
N ASP A 19 20.58 4.64 13.28
CA ASP A 19 20.35 3.40 14.06
C ASP A 19 20.02 2.16 13.20
N PHE A 20 20.22 2.23 11.87
CA PHE A 20 19.94 1.09 11.02
C PHE A 20 20.88 -0.08 11.32
N ASP A 21 20.31 -1.24 11.68
CA ASP A 21 21.08 -2.44 11.95
C ASP A 21 21.58 -3.09 10.65
N TYR A 22 22.74 -2.63 10.20
CA TYR A 22 23.43 -3.14 9.01
C TYR A 22 23.81 -4.62 9.13
N ALA A 23 24.10 -5.12 10.34
CA ALA A 23 24.50 -6.52 10.52
C ALA A 23 23.30 -7.45 10.30
N SER A 24 22.17 -7.18 10.96
CA SER A 24 20.94 -7.95 10.74
C SER A 24 20.47 -7.87 9.28
N TYR A 25 20.62 -6.71 8.63
CA TYR A 25 20.29 -6.55 7.22
C TYR A 25 21.23 -7.35 6.29
N GLU A 26 22.53 -7.36 6.55
CA GLU A 26 23.51 -8.16 5.80
C GLU A 26 23.18 -9.65 5.89
N ASP A 27 22.90 -10.14 7.11
CA ASP A 27 22.51 -11.52 7.36
C ASP A 27 21.25 -11.90 6.58
N PHE A 28 20.20 -11.07 6.64
CA PHE A 28 18.98 -11.25 5.87
C PHE A 28 19.25 -11.28 4.36
N MET A 29 19.99 -10.29 3.85
CA MET A 29 20.27 -10.16 2.42
C MET A 29 21.11 -11.32 1.89
N SER A 30 22.04 -11.87 2.68
CA SER A 30 22.88 -13.01 2.28
C SER A 30 22.04 -14.24 1.87
N VAL A 31 20.90 -14.45 2.55
CA VAL A 31 19.94 -15.51 2.24
C VAL A 31 18.96 -15.05 1.16
N TYR A 32 18.46 -13.81 1.28
CA TYR A 32 17.43 -13.29 0.40
C TYR A 32 17.90 -13.10 -1.05
N LEU A 33 19.17 -12.77 -1.28
CA LEU A 33 19.74 -12.62 -2.64
C LEU A 33 19.63 -13.92 -3.46
N LYS A 34 19.82 -15.09 -2.84
CA LYS A 34 19.64 -16.39 -3.51
C LYS A 34 18.18 -16.60 -3.93
N VAL A 35 17.26 -16.17 -3.06
CA VAL A 35 15.82 -16.21 -3.33
C VAL A 35 15.45 -15.27 -4.47
N LEU A 36 15.99 -14.05 -4.49
CA LEU A 36 15.80 -13.06 -5.55
C LEU A 36 16.33 -13.58 -6.89
N ALA A 37 17.54 -14.11 -6.93
CA ALA A 37 18.13 -14.68 -8.15
C ALA A 37 17.28 -15.81 -8.75
N SER A 38 16.81 -16.75 -7.90
CA SER A 38 15.93 -17.84 -8.37
C SER A 38 14.60 -17.32 -8.91
N ARG A 39 14.06 -16.24 -8.34
CA ARG A 39 12.83 -15.60 -8.81
C ARG A 39 13.04 -14.88 -10.12
N ALA A 40 14.10 -14.09 -10.24
CA ALA A 40 14.45 -13.37 -11.47
C ALA A 40 14.56 -14.33 -12.65
N GLN A 41 15.28 -15.45 -12.51
CA GLN A 41 15.37 -16.49 -13.55
C GLN A 41 14.00 -17.05 -13.94
N LYS A 42 13.12 -17.33 -12.96
CA LYS A 42 11.78 -17.87 -13.23
C LYS A 42 10.85 -16.86 -13.88
N TRP A 43 10.97 -15.58 -13.54
CA TRP A 43 10.22 -14.50 -14.19
C TRP A 43 10.73 -14.24 -15.60
N ALA A 44 12.04 -14.19 -15.80
CA ALA A 44 12.64 -14.05 -17.12
C ALA A 44 12.22 -15.20 -18.07
N ALA A 45 12.25 -16.45 -17.60
CA ALA A 45 11.78 -17.59 -18.39
C ALA A 45 10.27 -17.51 -18.72
N MET A 46 9.47 -16.93 -17.83
CA MET A 46 8.02 -16.77 -18.03
C MET A 46 7.68 -15.62 -18.99
N LEU A 47 8.44 -14.52 -18.94
CA LEU A 47 8.21 -13.31 -19.73
C LEU A 47 8.92 -13.32 -21.09
N GLY A 48 10.04 -14.05 -21.20
CA GLY A 48 10.94 -14.07 -22.36
C GLY A 48 10.35 -14.64 -23.66
N GLU A 49 9.13 -15.17 -23.63
CA GLU A 49 8.45 -15.71 -24.81
C GLU A 49 7.50 -14.69 -25.48
N GLY A 50 7.61 -13.39 -25.16
CA GLY A 50 6.69 -12.35 -25.68
C GLY A 50 5.24 -12.55 -25.21
N LYS A 51 5.03 -13.38 -24.17
CA LYS A 51 3.72 -13.72 -23.65
C LYS A 51 3.18 -12.59 -22.77
N SER A 52 2.01 -12.07 -23.13
CA SER A 52 1.23 -11.19 -22.24
C SER A 52 0.91 -11.92 -20.93
N VAL A 53 1.11 -11.24 -19.79
CA VAL A 53 0.87 -11.80 -18.46
C VAL A 53 -0.62 -11.93 -18.22
N LYS A 54 -1.15 -13.16 -18.32
CA LYS A 54 -2.55 -13.45 -18.02
C LYS A 54 -2.74 -13.94 -16.59
N ARG A 55 -3.88 -13.60 -16.01
CA ARG A 55 -4.24 -14.04 -14.65
C ARG A 55 -4.44 -15.56 -14.62
N THR A 56 -3.44 -16.28 -14.09
CA THR A 56 -3.51 -17.73 -13.86
C THR A 56 -3.05 -18.10 -12.45
N ASN A 57 -3.37 -19.31 -11.97
CA ASN A 57 -2.89 -19.80 -10.67
C ASN A 57 -1.35 -19.82 -10.59
N THR A 58 -0.66 -20.02 -11.71
CA THR A 58 0.80 -19.93 -11.77
C THR A 58 1.27 -18.49 -11.54
N ILE A 59 0.71 -17.50 -12.25
CA ILE A 59 1.04 -16.08 -12.02
C ILE A 59 0.73 -15.69 -10.58
N LYS A 60 -0.43 -16.09 -10.05
CA LYS A 60 -0.80 -15.82 -8.66
C LYS A 60 0.28 -16.27 -7.67
N ARG A 61 0.79 -17.49 -7.84
CA ARG A 61 1.85 -18.05 -7.00
C ARG A 61 3.17 -17.29 -7.16
N TYR A 62 3.48 -16.83 -8.36
CA TYR A 62 4.68 -16.04 -8.63
C TYR A 62 4.58 -14.64 -8.03
N VAL A 63 3.45 -13.97 -8.20
CA VAL A 63 3.11 -12.69 -7.57
C VAL A 63 3.25 -12.76 -6.05
N ARG A 64 2.69 -13.79 -5.41
CA ARG A 64 2.85 -13.99 -3.95
C ARG A 64 4.30 -14.18 -3.52
N LYS A 65 5.12 -14.81 -4.38
CA LYS A 65 6.55 -14.92 -4.14
C LYS A 65 7.24 -13.58 -4.35
N GLY A 66 6.80 -12.73 -5.27
CA GLY A 66 7.34 -11.40 -5.52
C GLY A 66 7.74 -11.21 -6.96
N ILE A 67 7.47 -10.03 -7.48
CA ILE A 67 7.83 -9.60 -8.83
C ILE A 67 9.17 -8.85 -8.75
N PRO A 68 10.17 -9.20 -9.59
CA PRO A 68 11.40 -8.43 -9.73
C PRO A 68 11.11 -6.97 -10.10
N GLY A 69 11.89 -6.03 -9.56
CA GLY A 69 11.62 -4.60 -9.68
C GLY A 69 11.49 -4.14 -11.14
N GLU A 70 12.35 -4.64 -12.01
CA GLU A 70 12.36 -4.36 -13.45
C GLU A 70 11.11 -4.83 -14.19
N HIS A 71 10.35 -5.77 -13.62
CA HIS A 71 9.14 -6.33 -14.22
C HIS A 71 7.86 -5.78 -13.60
N ARG A 72 7.91 -5.13 -12.43
CA ARG A 72 6.71 -4.54 -11.79
C ARG A 72 5.89 -3.66 -12.73
N PRO A 73 6.47 -2.76 -13.55
CA PRO A 73 5.65 -1.83 -14.34
C PRO A 73 4.77 -2.57 -15.36
N SER A 74 5.37 -3.44 -16.15
CA SER A 74 4.66 -4.23 -17.17
C SER A 74 3.73 -5.27 -16.56
N VAL A 75 4.16 -5.96 -15.50
CA VAL A 75 3.37 -6.99 -14.83
C VAL A 75 2.17 -6.38 -14.10
N TRP A 76 2.35 -5.27 -13.36
CA TRP A 76 1.25 -4.59 -12.68
C TRP A 76 0.23 -4.05 -13.68
N LEU A 77 0.67 -3.44 -14.78
CA LEU A 77 -0.25 -2.98 -15.84
C LEU A 77 -1.12 -4.14 -16.36
N ALA A 78 -0.50 -5.27 -16.70
CA ALA A 78 -1.20 -6.43 -17.27
C ALA A 78 -2.14 -7.13 -16.28
N ILE A 79 -1.71 -7.40 -15.03
CA ILE A 79 -2.53 -8.15 -14.07
C ILE A 79 -3.69 -7.33 -13.49
N SER A 80 -3.57 -6.00 -13.54
CA SER A 80 -4.56 -5.03 -13.08
C SER A 80 -5.48 -4.53 -14.20
N GLU A 81 -5.18 -4.92 -15.45
CA GLU A 81 -5.86 -4.49 -16.68
C GLU A 81 -5.80 -2.97 -16.93
N ALA A 82 -4.78 -2.30 -16.37
CA ALA A 82 -4.50 -0.90 -16.61
C ALA A 82 -3.97 -0.67 -18.03
N ASP A 83 -3.29 -1.65 -18.61
CA ASP A 83 -2.88 -1.66 -20.02
C ASP A 83 -4.07 -1.50 -20.97
N LYS A 84 -5.16 -2.25 -20.75
CA LYS A 84 -6.40 -2.13 -21.53
C LYS A 84 -7.07 -0.77 -21.36
N MET A 85 -7.03 -0.20 -20.16
CA MET A 85 -7.56 1.15 -19.92
C MET A 85 -6.76 2.20 -20.69
N ARG A 86 -5.43 2.05 -20.74
CA ARG A 86 -4.56 2.89 -21.55
C ARG A 86 -4.82 2.71 -23.04
N GLU A 87 -4.96 1.48 -23.53
CA GLU A 87 -5.27 1.21 -24.95
C GLU A 87 -6.59 1.86 -25.41
N GLN A 88 -7.58 1.97 -24.52
CA GLN A 88 -8.85 2.64 -24.81
C GLN A 88 -8.74 4.16 -24.88
N ALA A 89 -7.73 4.76 -24.23
CA ALA A 89 -7.52 6.20 -24.20
C ALA A 89 -6.02 6.55 -24.12
N PRO A 90 -5.23 6.26 -25.17
CA PRO A 90 -3.77 6.29 -25.11
C PRO A 90 -3.19 7.68 -24.83
N ASP A 91 -3.84 8.74 -25.31
CA ASP A 91 -3.35 10.11 -25.10
C ASP A 91 -3.95 10.77 -23.84
N LEU A 92 -4.74 10.05 -23.04
CA LEU A 92 -5.52 10.67 -21.96
C LEU A 92 -4.63 11.47 -21.00
N TYR A 93 -3.52 10.87 -20.56
CA TYR A 93 -2.61 11.49 -19.60
C TYR A 93 -2.03 12.81 -20.15
N HIS A 94 -1.48 12.77 -21.37
CA HIS A 94 -0.91 13.96 -22.01
C HIS A 94 -1.97 15.02 -22.29
N LYS A 95 -3.16 14.63 -22.79
CA LYS A 95 -4.28 15.54 -23.02
C LYS A 95 -4.73 16.25 -21.75
N ILE A 96 -4.69 15.59 -20.59
CA ILE A 96 -5.01 16.22 -19.31
C ILE A 96 -3.94 17.25 -18.93
N LEU A 97 -2.65 16.90 -19.09
CA LEU A 97 -1.54 17.82 -18.78
C LEU A 97 -1.53 19.09 -19.64
N ASP A 98 -2.09 19.04 -20.85
CA ASP A 98 -2.23 20.19 -21.73
C ASP A 98 -3.40 21.12 -21.37
N THR A 99 -4.21 20.78 -20.35
CA THR A 99 -5.37 21.59 -19.92
C THR A 99 -5.05 22.47 -18.71
N PRO A 100 -5.73 23.62 -18.54
CA PRO A 100 -5.59 24.43 -17.35
C PRO A 100 -6.19 23.71 -16.12
N PHE A 101 -5.46 23.75 -15.01
CA PHE A 101 -5.88 23.16 -13.75
C PHE A 101 -6.53 24.17 -12.80
N GLU A 102 -7.45 23.69 -11.98
CA GLU A 102 -8.08 24.50 -10.92
C GLU A 102 -7.04 24.88 -9.86
N LYS A 103 -6.98 26.18 -9.52
CA LYS A 103 -5.95 26.73 -8.63
C LYS A 103 -5.93 26.07 -7.25
N GLU A 104 -7.10 25.86 -6.67
CA GLU A 104 -7.25 25.21 -5.35
C GLU A 104 -6.65 23.79 -5.37
N LEU A 105 -6.91 23.02 -6.42
CA LEU A 105 -6.38 21.67 -6.55
C LEU A 105 -4.85 21.67 -6.67
N VAL A 106 -4.29 22.61 -7.45
CA VAL A 106 -2.85 22.81 -7.57
C VAL A 106 -2.21 23.15 -6.22
N GLU A 107 -2.82 24.05 -5.44
CA GLU A 107 -2.31 24.49 -4.13
C GLU A 107 -2.33 23.37 -3.09
N ILE A 108 -3.42 22.60 -3.01
CA ILE A 108 -3.54 21.49 -2.07
C ILE A 108 -2.49 20.41 -2.38
N ILE A 109 -2.30 20.05 -3.66
CA ILE A 109 -1.27 19.06 -4.04
C ILE A 109 0.13 19.57 -3.68
N LYS A 110 0.43 20.85 -3.99
CA LYS A 110 1.73 21.46 -3.70
C LYS A 110 2.08 21.51 -2.22
N THR A 111 1.09 21.53 -1.32
CA THR A 111 1.31 21.47 0.13
C THR A 111 1.86 20.11 0.56
N ASP A 112 1.56 19.05 -0.18
CA ASP A 112 1.92 17.68 0.17
C ASP A 112 3.22 17.20 -0.47
N LEU A 113 3.66 17.82 -1.58
CA LEU A 113 4.89 17.42 -2.27
C LEU A 113 6.13 17.45 -1.34
N PRO A 114 6.41 18.53 -0.56
CA PRO A 114 7.63 18.61 0.24
C PRO A 114 7.70 17.60 1.39
N ARG A 115 6.55 17.11 1.85
CA ARG A 115 6.43 16.13 2.95
C ARG A 115 6.28 14.68 2.46
N THR A 116 6.31 14.45 1.15
CA THR A 116 6.22 13.12 0.56
C THR A 116 7.62 12.50 0.49
N PHE A 117 7.87 11.48 1.31
CA PHE A 117 9.16 10.78 1.40
C PHE A 117 10.35 11.75 1.57
N PRO A 118 10.38 12.52 2.67
CA PRO A 118 11.42 13.54 2.91
C PRO A 118 12.82 12.95 3.12
N ASP A 119 12.92 11.64 3.34
CA ASP A 119 14.13 10.83 3.46
C ASP A 119 14.55 10.18 2.13
N ASN A 120 13.81 10.44 1.03
CA ASN A 120 14.14 9.89 -0.28
C ASN A 120 14.94 10.89 -1.12
N ILE A 121 16.11 10.46 -1.58
CA ILE A 121 17.04 11.32 -2.33
C ILE A 121 16.46 11.79 -3.66
N TYR A 122 15.59 11.01 -4.30
CA TYR A 122 14.99 11.39 -5.57
C TYR A 122 13.98 12.53 -5.36
N PHE A 123 13.15 12.45 -4.32
CA PHE A 123 12.18 13.51 -4.01
C PHE A 123 12.79 14.77 -3.38
N THR A 124 13.97 14.67 -2.77
CA THR A 124 14.62 15.81 -2.10
C THR A 124 15.70 16.49 -2.94
N LYS A 125 16.54 15.71 -3.65
CA LYS A 125 17.72 16.23 -4.36
C LYS A 125 17.45 16.42 -5.86
N GLU A 126 16.39 15.81 -6.41
CA GLU A 126 16.05 15.93 -7.83
C GLU A 126 14.72 16.66 -8.04
N ALA A 127 14.77 17.90 -8.54
CA ALA A 127 13.58 18.71 -8.81
C ALA A 127 12.57 18.03 -9.78
N ASN A 128 13.07 17.16 -10.66
CA ASN A 128 12.23 16.45 -11.63
C ASN A 128 11.25 15.49 -10.96
N HIS A 129 11.62 14.83 -9.85
CA HIS A 129 10.74 13.86 -9.20
C HIS A 129 9.54 14.50 -8.49
N GLN A 130 9.70 15.69 -7.89
CA GLN A 130 8.56 16.44 -7.35
C GLN A 130 7.63 16.92 -8.47
N THR A 131 8.20 17.32 -9.61
CA THR A 131 7.42 17.67 -10.81
C THR A 131 6.64 16.45 -11.32
N HIS A 132 7.28 15.29 -11.39
CA HIS A 132 6.63 14.06 -11.82
C HIS A 132 5.50 13.63 -10.88
N LEU A 133 5.72 13.75 -9.57
CA LEU A 133 4.69 13.49 -8.57
C LEU A 133 3.51 14.46 -8.72
N PHE A 134 3.79 15.75 -8.91
CA PHE A 134 2.76 16.74 -9.18
C PHE A 134 1.93 16.37 -10.41
N ASN A 135 2.59 16.05 -11.54
CA ASN A 135 1.92 15.73 -12.80
C ASN A 135 0.99 14.52 -12.68
N VAL A 136 1.44 13.43 -12.03
CA VAL A 136 0.62 12.25 -11.81
C VAL A 136 -0.59 12.57 -10.93
N LEU A 137 -0.39 13.30 -9.83
CA LEU A 137 -1.45 13.64 -8.89
C LEU A 137 -2.48 14.60 -9.50
N ILE A 138 -2.02 15.65 -10.18
CA ILE A 138 -2.91 16.65 -10.78
C ILE A 138 -3.70 16.04 -11.94
N ALA A 139 -3.05 15.22 -12.77
CA ALA A 139 -3.73 14.53 -13.87
C ALA A 139 -4.82 13.59 -13.34
N TYR A 140 -4.52 12.81 -12.30
CA TYR A 140 -5.52 11.93 -11.68
C TYR A 140 -6.68 12.72 -11.08
N ALA A 141 -6.39 13.73 -10.25
CA ALA A 141 -7.41 14.50 -9.56
C ALA A 141 -8.29 15.31 -10.53
N HIS A 142 -7.71 15.82 -11.63
CA HIS A 142 -8.47 16.50 -12.68
C HIS A 142 -9.38 15.54 -13.45
N ASN A 143 -8.89 14.33 -13.74
CA ASN A 143 -9.65 13.28 -14.44
C ASN A 143 -10.84 12.76 -13.63
N ASN A 144 -10.68 12.61 -12.31
CA ASN A 144 -11.72 12.11 -11.41
C ASN A 144 -12.07 13.13 -10.33
N ARG A 145 -12.90 14.12 -10.69
CA ARG A 145 -13.29 15.22 -9.79
C ARG A 145 -14.13 14.80 -8.58
N VAL A 146 -14.75 13.61 -8.62
CA VAL A 146 -15.51 13.07 -7.48
C VAL A 146 -14.56 12.73 -6.33
N VAL A 147 -13.40 12.17 -6.67
CA VAL A 147 -12.30 11.94 -5.72
C VAL A 147 -11.50 13.23 -5.52
N GLY A 148 -11.14 13.90 -6.62
CA GLY A 148 -10.21 15.02 -6.62
C GLY A 148 -8.86 14.58 -6.06
N TYR A 149 -8.35 15.34 -5.10
CA TYR A 149 -7.16 14.98 -4.35
C TYR A 149 -7.49 14.75 -2.88
N CYS A 150 -7.13 13.57 -2.39
CA CYS A 150 -7.21 13.20 -0.98
C CYS A 150 -5.80 12.99 -0.43
N GLN A 151 -5.51 13.55 0.75
CA GLN A 151 -4.24 13.33 1.43
C GLN A 151 -4.00 11.84 1.64
N GLY A 152 -2.80 11.37 1.28
CA GLY A 152 -2.46 9.95 1.22
C GLY A 152 -2.18 9.49 -0.22
N LEU A 153 -2.85 10.09 -1.22
CA LEU A 153 -2.58 9.80 -2.63
C LEU A 153 -1.14 10.17 -3.04
N ASN A 154 -0.54 11.17 -2.41
CA ASN A 154 0.86 11.54 -2.62
C ASN A 154 1.85 10.41 -2.32
N TYR A 155 1.65 9.67 -1.22
CA TYR A 155 2.50 8.54 -0.89
C TYR A 155 2.30 7.37 -1.87
N ILE A 156 1.07 7.17 -2.35
CA ILE A 156 0.76 6.13 -3.33
C ILE A 156 1.41 6.46 -4.67
N ALA A 157 1.16 7.67 -5.19
CA ALA A 157 1.72 8.13 -6.45
C ALA A 157 3.26 8.20 -6.40
N GLY A 158 3.83 8.65 -5.28
CA GLY A 158 5.28 8.68 -5.08
C GLY A 158 5.89 7.29 -5.14
N LEU A 159 5.26 6.30 -4.50
CA LEU A 159 5.75 4.92 -4.53
C LEU A 159 5.59 4.28 -5.91
N LEU A 160 4.49 4.55 -6.63
CA LEU A 160 4.32 4.12 -8.02
C LEU A 160 5.40 4.71 -8.92
N LEU A 161 5.76 5.99 -8.74
CA LEU A 161 6.81 6.64 -9.51
C LEU A 161 8.18 6.00 -9.26
N LEU A 162 8.53 5.72 -8.01
CA LEU A 162 9.78 5.01 -7.67
C LEU A 162 9.82 3.60 -8.28
N ALA A 163 8.70 2.87 -8.22
CA ALA A 163 8.62 1.51 -8.72
C ALA A 163 8.60 1.43 -10.25
N THR A 164 8.00 2.42 -10.92
CA THR A 164 7.75 2.38 -12.37
C THR A 164 8.68 3.23 -13.19
N LYS A 165 9.27 4.27 -12.60
CA LYS A 165 10.09 5.28 -13.28
C LYS A 165 9.37 5.86 -14.51
N SER A 166 8.04 5.91 -14.48
CA SER A 166 7.18 6.35 -15.58
C SER A 166 5.92 7.02 -15.02
N GLU A 167 5.74 8.30 -15.34
CA GLU A 167 4.55 9.06 -14.93
C GLU A 167 3.26 8.44 -15.46
N GLU A 168 3.19 8.17 -16.77
CA GLU A 168 1.98 7.67 -17.40
C GLU A 168 1.59 6.30 -16.85
N THR A 169 2.57 5.42 -16.66
CA THR A 169 2.34 4.11 -16.02
C THR A 169 1.82 4.27 -14.59
N SER A 170 2.41 5.20 -13.82
CA SER A 170 1.96 5.52 -12.46
C SER A 170 0.53 6.06 -12.44
N PHE A 171 0.17 6.95 -13.38
CA PHE A 171 -1.19 7.48 -13.52
C PHE A 171 -2.21 6.36 -13.74
N TRP A 172 -1.96 5.44 -14.67
CA TRP A 172 -2.88 4.33 -14.96
C TRP A 172 -3.02 3.36 -13.78
N LEU A 173 -1.91 3.04 -13.10
CA LEU A 173 -1.94 2.18 -11.91
C LEU A 173 -2.64 2.84 -10.73
N LEU A 174 -2.42 4.15 -10.52
CA LEU A 174 -3.13 4.93 -9.51
C LEU A 174 -4.64 4.91 -9.78
N LYS A 175 -5.04 5.11 -11.05
CA LYS A 175 -6.44 5.03 -11.48
C LYS A 175 -7.06 3.66 -11.14
N VAL A 176 -6.35 2.56 -11.39
CA VAL A 176 -6.84 1.23 -11.01
C VAL A 176 -6.94 1.04 -9.49
N LEU A 177 -5.94 1.49 -8.73
CA LEU A 177 -5.97 1.40 -7.27
C LEU A 177 -7.21 2.11 -6.70
N VAL A 178 -7.43 3.36 -7.11
CA VAL A 178 -8.50 4.18 -6.54
C VAL A 178 -9.87 3.77 -7.08
N GLU A 179 -10.02 3.53 -8.38
CA GLU A 179 -11.35 3.37 -8.98
C GLU A 179 -11.85 1.92 -8.97
N LYS A 180 -10.94 0.92 -8.99
CA LYS A 180 -11.31 -0.50 -9.07
C LYS A 180 -11.03 -1.26 -7.78
N ILE A 181 -9.86 -1.05 -7.16
CA ILE A 181 -9.43 -1.86 -6.00
C ILE A 181 -9.97 -1.30 -4.69
N LEU A 182 -10.07 0.03 -4.58
CA LEU A 182 -10.41 0.78 -3.37
C LEU A 182 -11.55 1.79 -3.62
N PRO A 183 -12.71 1.34 -4.11
CA PRO A 183 -13.84 2.23 -4.36
C PRO A 183 -14.22 2.99 -3.10
N ASP A 184 -14.55 4.28 -3.25
CA ASP A 184 -15.01 5.19 -2.20
C ASP A 184 -14.03 5.44 -1.04
N TYR A 185 -12.76 5.06 -1.16
CA TYR A 185 -11.74 5.32 -0.13
C TYR A 185 -11.35 6.80 -0.02
N TYR A 186 -11.24 7.47 -1.17
CA TYR A 186 -10.66 8.80 -1.30
C TYR A 186 -11.68 9.88 -1.65
N THR A 187 -12.98 9.56 -1.57
CA THR A 187 -14.05 10.56 -1.71
C THR A 187 -14.08 11.47 -0.49
N LYS A 188 -14.79 12.61 -0.57
CA LYS A 188 -14.91 13.56 0.56
C LYS A 188 -15.43 12.94 1.86
N THR A 189 -16.28 11.91 1.76
CA THR A 189 -16.84 11.21 2.93
C THR A 189 -16.01 10.00 3.38
N MET A 190 -15.06 9.55 2.54
CA MET A 190 -14.20 8.39 2.77
C MET A 190 -14.97 7.13 3.20
N ASP A 191 -16.20 6.95 2.69
CA ASP A 191 -17.10 5.91 3.19
C ASP A 191 -16.52 4.51 2.99
N GLY A 192 -15.83 4.26 1.88
CA GLY A 192 -15.16 2.97 1.63
C GLY A 192 -14.06 2.66 2.64
N LEU A 193 -13.26 3.67 3.00
CA LEU A 193 -12.20 3.54 4.00
C LEU A 193 -12.78 3.25 5.38
N ILE A 194 -13.78 4.04 5.80
CA ILE A 194 -14.38 3.89 7.13
C ILE A 194 -15.09 2.54 7.26
N VAL A 195 -15.79 2.10 6.21
CA VAL A 195 -16.38 0.75 6.15
C VAL A 195 -15.31 -0.31 6.32
N ASP A 196 -14.15 -0.17 5.68
CA ASP A 196 -13.08 -1.17 5.80
C ASP A 196 -12.36 -1.15 7.14
N ILE A 197 -12.31 -0.02 7.85
CA ILE A 197 -11.88 0.04 9.25
C ILE A 197 -12.82 -0.79 10.14
N GLU A 198 -14.13 -0.68 9.94
CA GLU A 198 -15.13 -1.49 10.67
C GLU A 198 -15.06 -2.98 10.30
N VAL A 199 -14.84 -3.29 9.01
CA VAL A 199 -14.60 -4.67 8.55
C VAL A 199 -13.37 -5.25 9.24
N LEU A 200 -12.29 -4.48 9.35
CA LEU A 200 -11.09 -4.93 10.06
C LEU A 200 -11.37 -5.18 11.54
N SER A 201 -12.02 -4.24 12.23
CA SER A 201 -12.43 -4.40 13.64
C SER A 201 -13.17 -5.73 13.86
N GLU A 202 -14.16 -6.03 13.01
CA GLU A 202 -14.90 -7.30 13.09
C GLU A 202 -14.04 -8.53 12.77
N LEU A 203 -13.15 -8.43 11.77
CA LEU A 203 -12.24 -9.52 11.44
C LEU A 203 -11.27 -9.82 12.59
N VAL A 204 -10.78 -8.79 13.29
CA VAL A 204 -9.93 -8.95 14.47
C VAL A 204 -10.73 -9.56 15.62
N LYS A 205 -11.96 -9.08 15.86
CA LYS A 205 -12.88 -9.69 16.83
C LYS A 205 -13.07 -11.19 16.60
N SER A 206 -13.16 -11.63 15.35
CA SER A 206 -13.27 -13.05 15.02
C SER A 206 -11.96 -13.83 15.13
N LYS A 207 -10.80 -13.21 14.83
CA LYS A 207 -9.52 -13.93 14.63
C LYS A 207 -8.52 -13.78 15.78
N ALA A 208 -8.72 -12.81 16.65
CA ALA A 208 -7.96 -12.47 17.85
C ALA A 208 -8.90 -11.72 18.84
N PRO A 209 -9.96 -12.39 19.36
CA PRO A 209 -11.02 -11.75 20.15
C PRO A 209 -10.50 -11.06 21.42
N ASP A 210 -9.49 -11.65 22.05
CA ASP A 210 -8.81 -11.13 23.22
C ASP A 210 -8.09 -9.80 22.94
N VAL A 211 -7.39 -9.71 21.80
CA VAL A 211 -6.76 -8.46 21.36
C VAL A 211 -7.81 -7.40 21.04
N HIS A 212 -8.88 -7.79 20.34
CA HIS A 212 -9.99 -6.87 20.05
C HIS A 212 -10.58 -6.29 21.34
N GLN A 213 -10.89 -7.15 22.31
CA GLN A 213 -11.45 -6.72 23.58
C GLN A 213 -10.48 -5.82 24.36
N HIS A 214 -9.18 -6.14 24.35
CA HIS A 214 -8.15 -5.32 25.00
C HIS A 214 -8.08 -3.90 24.41
N VAL A 215 -8.06 -3.79 23.08
CA VAL A 215 -8.06 -2.50 22.37
C VAL A 215 -9.31 -1.67 22.71
N ILE A 216 -10.48 -2.31 22.78
CA ILE A 216 -11.74 -1.65 23.15
C ILE A 216 -11.72 -1.21 24.63
N ASN A 217 -11.23 -2.05 25.54
CA ASN A 217 -11.17 -1.74 26.97
C ASN A 217 -10.24 -0.55 27.27
N LEU A 218 -9.13 -0.44 26.55
CA LEU A 218 -8.21 0.69 26.65
C LEU A 218 -8.68 1.93 25.86
N GLY A 219 -9.85 1.85 25.22
CA GLY A 219 -10.52 2.98 24.58
C GLY A 219 -9.82 3.50 23.32
N LEU A 220 -8.99 2.70 22.64
CA LEU A 220 -8.27 3.12 21.44
C LEU A 220 -9.10 2.79 20.18
N PRO A 221 -9.63 3.80 19.45
CA PRO A 221 -10.43 3.53 18.25
C PRO A 221 -9.59 2.93 17.12
N TRP A 222 -10.12 1.94 16.42
CA TRP A 222 -9.45 1.31 15.27
C TRP A 222 -9.05 2.30 14.17
N ALA A 223 -9.82 3.38 14.00
CA ALA A 223 -9.50 4.44 13.06
C ALA A 223 -8.16 5.14 13.40
N VAL A 224 -7.87 5.37 14.69
CA VAL A 224 -6.60 5.99 15.12
C VAL A 224 -5.41 5.10 14.75
N ILE A 225 -5.58 3.79 14.86
CA ILE A 225 -4.54 2.80 14.57
C ILE A 225 -4.33 2.65 13.06
N THR A 226 -5.42 2.50 12.30
CA THR A 226 -5.37 1.87 10.97
C THR A 226 -5.63 2.82 9.80
N THR A 227 -6.01 4.08 10.05
CA THR A 227 -6.25 5.05 8.96
C THR A 227 -5.03 5.18 8.05
N LYS A 228 -3.83 5.37 8.60
CA LYS A 228 -2.58 5.46 7.80
C LYS A 228 -2.23 4.16 7.07
N TRP A 229 -2.58 3.01 7.64
CA TRP A 229 -2.33 1.70 7.03
C TRP A 229 -3.15 1.55 5.75
N PHE A 230 -4.43 1.94 5.79
CA PHE A 230 -5.33 1.82 4.65
C PHE A 230 -5.22 2.99 3.67
N VAL A 231 -5.21 4.24 4.12
CA VAL A 231 -5.25 5.42 3.23
C VAL A 231 -3.97 5.54 2.40
N CYS A 232 -2.82 5.22 2.97
CA CYS A 232 -1.53 5.22 2.28
C CYS A 232 -1.12 3.84 1.77
N LEU A 233 -1.97 2.81 1.91
CA LEU A 233 -1.67 1.42 1.53
C LEU A 233 -0.33 0.92 2.09
N PHE A 234 -0.08 1.25 3.35
CA PHE A 234 1.14 1.03 4.11
C PHE A 234 2.39 1.78 3.65
N ALA A 235 2.35 2.55 2.55
CA ALA A 235 3.51 3.24 1.98
C ALA A 235 4.20 4.22 2.94
N GLU A 236 3.45 4.79 3.90
CA GLU A 236 3.99 5.74 4.89
C GLU A 236 4.56 5.05 6.15
N VAL A 237 4.24 3.77 6.38
CA VAL A 237 4.46 3.13 7.69
C VAL A 237 5.32 1.87 7.63
N LEU A 238 5.32 1.15 6.50
CA LEU A 238 6.13 -0.05 6.31
C LEU A 238 7.31 0.26 5.38
N PRO A 239 8.42 -0.50 5.50
CA PRO A 239 9.55 -0.40 4.60
C PRO A 239 9.15 -0.62 3.14
N ILE A 240 9.75 0.16 2.23
CA ILE A 240 9.35 0.19 0.81
C ILE A 240 9.34 -1.19 0.15
N GLU A 241 10.38 -2.00 0.32
CA GLU A 241 10.44 -3.33 -0.29
C GLU A 241 9.30 -4.24 0.22
N THR A 242 8.91 -4.12 1.49
CA THR A 242 7.73 -4.81 2.03
C THR A 242 6.45 -4.29 1.39
N VAL A 243 6.29 -2.98 1.24
CA VAL A 243 5.10 -2.36 0.61
C VAL A 243 4.97 -2.79 -0.85
N LEU A 244 6.06 -2.79 -1.63
CA LEU A 244 6.03 -3.21 -3.03
C LEU A 244 5.62 -4.68 -3.17
N ARG A 245 6.07 -5.54 -2.25
CA ARG A 245 5.63 -6.96 -2.21
C ARG A 245 4.16 -7.11 -1.82
N ILE A 246 3.65 -6.26 -0.93
CA ILE A 246 2.21 -6.18 -0.63
C ILE A 246 1.45 -5.74 -1.89
N TRP A 247 1.97 -4.76 -2.62
CA TRP A 247 1.34 -4.20 -3.81
C TRP A 247 1.32 -5.14 -5.01
N ASP A 248 2.37 -5.97 -5.19
CA ASP A 248 2.36 -7.09 -6.13
C ASP A 248 1.07 -7.92 -5.94
N CYS A 249 0.78 -8.26 -4.67
CA CYS A 249 -0.41 -9.01 -4.32
C CYS A 249 -1.69 -8.17 -4.38
N LEU A 250 -1.63 -6.87 -4.09
CA LEU A 250 -2.79 -5.97 -4.13
C LEU A 250 -3.33 -5.84 -5.56
N PHE A 251 -2.47 -5.57 -6.53
CA PHE A 251 -2.84 -5.48 -7.95
C PHE A 251 -3.39 -6.81 -8.49
N TYR A 252 -2.89 -7.93 -8.00
CA TYR A 252 -3.38 -9.24 -8.43
C TYR A 252 -4.64 -9.68 -7.68
N GLU A 253 -4.67 -9.65 -6.36
CA GLU A 253 -5.70 -10.28 -5.53
C GLU A 253 -6.73 -9.32 -4.93
N GLY A 254 -6.54 -8.01 -5.10
CA GLY A 254 -7.43 -6.95 -4.62
C GLY A 254 -7.26 -6.61 -3.15
N SER A 255 -8.13 -5.73 -2.65
CA SER A 255 -8.03 -5.10 -1.32
C SER A 255 -8.08 -6.07 -0.13
N LYS A 256 -8.44 -7.34 -0.33
CA LYS A 256 -8.32 -8.38 0.71
C LYS A 256 -6.89 -8.53 1.27
N ILE A 257 -5.89 -8.16 0.48
CA ILE A 257 -4.48 -8.21 0.90
C ILE A 257 -4.22 -7.25 2.05
N LEU A 258 -4.84 -6.06 2.06
CA LEU A 258 -4.67 -5.09 3.14
C LEU A 258 -5.13 -5.66 4.49
N PHE A 259 -6.29 -6.32 4.53
CA PHE A 259 -6.76 -7.00 5.73
C PHE A 259 -5.83 -8.12 6.19
N ARG A 260 -5.22 -8.87 5.27
CA ARG A 260 -4.23 -9.91 5.62
C ARG A 260 -3.02 -9.31 6.30
N VAL A 261 -2.52 -8.18 5.78
CA VAL A 261 -1.40 -7.44 6.38
C VAL A 261 -1.78 -6.97 7.79
N CYS A 262 -2.93 -6.30 7.95
CA CYS A 262 -3.40 -5.83 9.26
C CYS A 262 -3.50 -6.96 10.29
N ILE A 263 -4.19 -8.05 9.94
CA ILE A 263 -4.37 -9.20 10.86
C ILE A 263 -3.02 -9.84 11.20
N THR A 264 -2.09 -9.89 10.25
CA THR A 264 -0.76 -10.45 10.49
C THR A 264 -0.01 -9.59 11.48
N LEU A 265 0.10 -8.28 11.26
CA LEU A 265 0.74 -7.34 12.18
C LEU A 265 0.17 -7.44 13.59
N ILE A 266 -1.16 -7.50 13.73
CA ILE A 266 -1.83 -7.62 15.02
C ILE A 266 -1.49 -8.96 15.70
N LYS A 267 -1.60 -10.08 14.97
CA LYS A 267 -1.42 -11.41 15.56
C LYS A 267 0.03 -11.74 15.88
N THR A 268 0.99 -11.28 15.06
CA THR A 268 2.41 -11.49 15.32
C THR A 268 2.92 -10.66 16.48
N ASN A 269 2.27 -9.54 16.78
CA ASN A 269 2.63 -8.65 17.89
C ASN A 269 1.64 -8.75 19.06
N ARG A 270 0.89 -9.85 19.16
CA ARG A 270 -0.12 -10.06 20.19
C ARG A 270 0.45 -9.85 21.59
N GLU A 271 1.60 -10.44 21.90
CA GLU A 271 2.20 -10.35 23.24
C GLU A 271 2.52 -8.90 23.63
N ALA A 272 3.12 -8.13 22.72
CA ALA A 272 3.42 -6.73 22.94
C ALA A 272 2.15 -5.89 23.14
N ILE A 273 1.11 -6.13 22.33
CA ILE A 273 -0.17 -5.43 22.43
C ILE A 273 -0.86 -5.72 23.77
N MET A 274 -0.86 -6.98 24.20
CA MET A 274 -1.50 -7.40 25.47
C MET A 274 -0.73 -6.91 26.70
N ALA A 275 0.55 -6.54 26.56
CA ALA A 275 1.36 -5.98 27.64
C ALA A 275 1.09 -4.48 27.89
N CYS A 276 0.42 -3.78 26.97
CA CYS A 276 0.03 -2.39 27.14
C CYS A 276 -1.10 -2.26 28.17
N ASN A 277 -1.01 -1.26 29.06
CA ASN A 277 -1.96 -1.08 30.18
C ASN A 277 -2.83 0.17 30.05
N ASP A 278 -2.56 1.02 29.07
CA ASP A 278 -3.27 2.28 28.86
C ASP A 278 -3.34 2.64 27.37
N PHE A 279 -4.13 3.68 27.06
CA PHE A 279 -4.31 4.19 25.71
C PHE A 279 -2.98 4.58 25.03
N THR A 280 -2.09 5.25 25.77
CA THR A 280 -0.85 5.82 25.23
C THR A 280 0.13 4.73 24.84
N SER A 281 0.43 3.80 25.74
CA SER A 281 1.31 2.65 25.50
C SER A 281 0.79 1.76 24.37
N LEU A 282 -0.53 1.58 24.27
CA LEU A 282 -1.14 0.85 23.17
C LEU A 282 -0.97 1.57 21.82
N ALA A 283 -1.21 2.89 21.78
CA ALA A 283 -1.02 3.68 20.57
C ALA A 283 0.45 3.71 20.11
N GLU A 284 1.39 3.78 21.04
CA GLU A 284 2.84 3.69 20.76
C GLU A 284 3.23 2.29 20.29
N CYS A 285 2.69 1.23 20.90
CA CYS A 285 2.89 -0.14 20.45
C CYS A 285 2.50 -0.29 18.98
N PHE A 286 1.30 0.14 18.58
CA PHE A 286 0.86 0.07 17.19
C PHE A 286 1.72 0.89 16.21
N LYS A 287 2.32 1.99 16.66
CA LYS A 287 3.32 2.74 15.86
C LYS A 287 4.65 1.98 15.73
N ALA A 288 5.02 1.20 16.74
CA ALA A 288 6.25 0.42 16.75
C ALA A 288 6.17 -0.87 15.93
N ILE A 289 5.03 -1.58 15.92
CA ILE A 289 4.92 -2.90 15.27
C ILE A 289 5.17 -2.86 13.75
N VAL A 290 4.94 -1.71 13.11
CA VAL A 290 5.18 -1.52 11.67
C VAL A 290 6.66 -1.22 11.35
N LYS A 291 7.47 -0.94 12.37
CA LYS A 291 8.91 -0.64 12.25
C LYS A 291 9.81 -1.76 12.76
N ASN A 292 9.23 -2.86 13.27
CA ASN A 292 10.02 -3.94 13.87
C ASN A 292 10.74 -4.80 12.80
N ALA A 293 11.72 -5.61 13.24
CA ALA A 293 12.49 -6.49 12.36
C ALA A 293 11.62 -7.43 11.51
N SER A 294 10.50 -7.91 12.05
CA SER A 294 9.58 -8.78 11.31
C SER A 294 8.91 -8.10 10.12
N ALA A 295 8.66 -6.78 10.21
CA ALA A 295 8.13 -5.97 9.13
C ALA A 295 9.21 -5.58 8.10
N LEU A 296 10.48 -5.53 8.52
CA LEU A 296 11.65 -5.30 7.66
C LEU A 296 12.00 -6.53 6.81
N HIS A 297 11.79 -7.74 7.34
CA HIS A 297 12.04 -9.00 6.64
C HIS A 297 10.89 -9.35 5.68
N CYS A 298 10.84 -8.66 4.54
CA CYS A 298 9.74 -8.72 3.58
C CYS A 298 9.41 -10.15 3.08
N HIS A 299 10.38 -11.07 3.05
CA HIS A 299 10.16 -12.44 2.59
C HIS A 299 9.29 -13.22 3.58
N GLU A 300 9.71 -13.31 4.83
CA GLU A 300 9.06 -14.00 5.94
C GLU A 300 7.72 -13.33 6.27
N PHE A 301 7.69 -11.99 6.23
CA PHE A 301 6.47 -11.23 6.42
C PHE A 301 5.41 -11.63 5.39
N MET A 302 5.78 -11.67 4.11
CA MET A 302 4.85 -12.06 3.04
C MET A 302 4.42 -13.52 3.13
N GLN A 303 5.27 -14.43 3.61
CA GLN A 303 4.82 -15.79 3.93
C GLN A 303 3.76 -15.78 5.04
N SER A 304 3.98 -14.96 6.06
CA SER A 304 3.09 -14.82 7.21
C SER A 304 1.73 -14.27 6.83
N ILE A 305 1.61 -13.30 5.92
CA ILE A 305 0.30 -12.76 5.50
C ILE A 305 -0.62 -13.79 4.83
N PHE A 306 -0.05 -14.86 4.28
CA PHE A 306 -0.83 -15.96 3.69
C PHE A 306 -1.09 -17.12 4.67
N LYS A 307 -0.40 -17.16 5.81
CA LYS A 307 -0.53 -18.21 6.84
C LYS A 307 -1.29 -17.72 8.09
N VAL A 308 -0.82 -16.65 8.73
CA VAL A 308 -1.26 -16.16 10.05
C VAL A 308 -2.74 -15.75 10.09
N PRO A 309 -3.29 -15.02 9.10
CA PRO A 309 -4.71 -14.67 9.10
C PRO A 309 -5.65 -15.88 8.90
N GLY A 310 -5.12 -17.03 8.46
CA GLY A 310 -5.90 -18.20 8.06
C GLY A 310 -6.77 -17.94 6.83
N THR A 311 -7.94 -18.59 6.80
CA THR A 311 -8.92 -18.40 5.72
C THR A 311 -9.50 -16.98 5.79
N LEU A 312 -9.46 -16.29 4.65
CA LEU A 312 -10.07 -14.98 4.46
C LEU A 312 -10.57 -14.91 3.01
N SER A 313 -11.86 -15.14 2.85
CA SER A 313 -12.52 -15.17 1.54
C SER A 313 -12.99 -13.77 1.14
N ASN A 314 -13.01 -13.50 -0.17
CA ASN A 314 -13.59 -12.26 -0.68
C ASN A 314 -15.09 -12.17 -0.35
N ALA A 315 -15.82 -13.31 -0.35
CA ALA A 315 -17.23 -13.34 0.00
C ALA A 315 -17.48 -12.84 1.44
N THR A 316 -16.63 -13.22 2.38
CA THR A 316 -16.70 -12.72 3.78
C THR A 316 -16.52 -11.21 3.82
N ILE A 317 -15.50 -10.68 3.15
CA ILE A 317 -15.21 -9.23 3.12
C ILE A 317 -16.37 -8.47 2.48
N ILE A 318 -16.88 -8.93 1.33
CA ILE A 318 -18.01 -8.31 0.62
C ILE A 318 -19.25 -8.28 1.52
N LYS A 319 -19.56 -9.39 2.21
CA LYS A 319 -20.69 -9.46 3.14
C LYS A 319 -20.55 -8.46 4.30
N LEU A 320 -19.35 -8.36 4.88
CA LEU A 320 -19.08 -7.41 5.96
C LEU A 320 -19.18 -5.95 5.47
N ARG A 321 -18.57 -5.63 4.31
CA ARG A 321 -18.68 -4.32 3.68
C ARG A 321 -20.13 -3.91 3.45
N ALA A 322 -20.94 -4.81 2.87
CA ALA A 322 -22.37 -4.55 2.64
C ALA A 322 -23.14 -4.28 3.94
N ARG A 323 -22.84 -5.04 5.01
CA ARG A 323 -23.45 -4.84 6.34
C ARG A 323 -23.11 -3.47 6.91
N PHE A 324 -21.83 -3.12 6.98
CA PHE A 324 -21.38 -1.85 7.59
C PHE A 324 -21.75 -0.62 6.73
N ALA A 325 -21.68 -0.73 5.40
CA ALA A 325 -22.14 0.33 4.51
C ALA A 325 -23.65 0.60 4.64
N ARG A 326 -24.47 -0.43 4.93
CA ARG A 326 -25.90 -0.23 5.21
C ARG A 326 -26.11 0.48 6.55
N GLN A 327 -25.49 -0.01 7.63
CA GLN A 327 -25.58 0.59 8.96
C GLN A 327 -25.18 2.06 8.96
N ARG A 328 -24.11 2.41 8.24
CA ARG A 328 -23.63 3.79 8.12
C ARG A 328 -24.63 4.69 7.39
N ARG A 329 -25.24 4.22 6.31
CA ARG A 329 -26.28 4.96 5.59
C ARG A 329 -27.52 5.20 6.47
N GLU A 330 -27.91 4.21 7.25
CA GLU A 330 -29.02 4.34 8.22
C GLU A 330 -28.70 5.36 9.32
N GLN A 331 -27.46 5.38 9.83
CA GLN A 331 -27.00 6.35 10.82
C GLN A 331 -27.01 7.78 10.26
N GLN A 332 -26.43 7.98 9.07
CA GLN A 332 -26.40 9.30 8.40
C GLN A 332 -27.80 9.84 8.09
N GLN A 333 -28.79 8.97 7.83
CA GLN A 333 -30.18 9.39 7.63
C GLN A 333 -30.87 9.83 8.92
N LYS A 334 -30.52 9.21 10.06
CA LYS A 334 -31.05 9.59 11.38
C LYS A 334 -30.47 10.91 11.87
N ASP A 335 -29.22 11.20 11.52
CA ASP A 335 -28.48 12.39 11.97
C ASP A 335 -28.70 13.62 11.07
N LYS A 336 -29.50 13.51 9.99
CA LYS A 336 -29.90 14.69 9.21
C LYS A 336 -30.87 15.56 10.01
N PRO A 337 -30.58 16.85 10.24
CA PRO A 337 -31.53 17.76 10.89
C PRO A 337 -32.81 17.83 10.05
N ARG A 338 -33.96 17.80 10.74
CA ARG A 338 -35.30 17.90 10.13
C ARG A 338 -35.52 19.22 9.41
#